data_AF-A0A3D4JLR5-F1
#
_entry.id   AF-A0A3D4JLR5-F1
#
_cell.length_a   1.000
_cell.length_b   1.000
_cell.length_c   1.000
_cell.angle_alpha   90.00
_cell.angle_beta   90.00
_cell.angle_gamma   90.00
#
_symmetry.space_group_name_H-M   'P 1'
#
loop_
_entity.id
_entity.type
_entity.pdbx_description
1 polymer ?
#
loop_
_entity_poly.entity_id
_entity_poly.type
_entity_poly.pdbx_seq_one_letter_code
_entity_poly.pdbx_strand_id
1 'polypeptide(L)'
;IDDFIRQYSLKPFELNVQSAERTMIDKLYALADYYLAGTTAEHSRHIYDIYKLLSVVEINDELKNLAASVADERRPHSRSLSVQNGTDIKAVLREIVEKNIYESDYKTITESLLFEPVPYETAVKALNTVLESGLFN
;
A
#
# COMPACT_ATOMS: atom_id res chain seq x y z
N ILE A 1 25.43 -2.58 -28.12
CA ILE A 1 24.67 -2.08 -26.95
C ILE A 1 24.39 -0.59 -27.10
N ASP A 2 25.41 0.25 -27.31
CA ASP A 2 25.21 1.70 -27.54
C ASP A 2 24.33 2.06 -28.75
N ASP A 3 24.41 1.31 -29.86
CA ASP A 3 23.55 1.54 -31.02
C ASP A 3 22.07 1.28 -30.71
N PHE A 4 21.76 0.26 -29.90
CA PHE A 4 20.38 -0.02 -29.48
C PHE A 4 19.85 1.03 -28.50
N ILE A 5 20.69 1.54 -27.59
CA ILE A 5 20.30 2.60 -26.65
C ILE A 5 19.95 3.89 -27.40
N ARG A 6 20.72 4.23 -28.45
CA ARG A 6 20.45 5.40 -29.28
C ARG A 6 19.27 5.20 -30.23
N GLN A 7 19.18 4.04 -30.88
CA GLN A 7 18.12 3.72 -31.84
C GLN A 7 16.74 3.68 -31.18
N TYR A 8 16.64 3.14 -29.96
CA TYR A 8 15.38 3.00 -29.22
C TYR A 8 15.18 4.07 -28.14
N SER A 9 16.03 5.11 -28.09
CA SER A 9 15.96 6.17 -27.08
C SER A 9 15.94 5.67 -25.63
N LEU A 10 16.66 4.58 -25.34
CA LEU A 10 16.71 3.93 -24.02
C LEU A 10 17.68 4.64 -23.05
N LYS A 11 17.89 5.94 -23.25
CA LYS A 11 18.69 6.74 -22.31
C LYS A 11 17.87 6.93 -21.03
N PRO A 12 18.50 6.91 -19.84
CA PRO A 12 17.84 7.32 -18.61
C PRO A 12 17.24 8.72 -18.78
N PHE A 13 16.06 8.91 -18.23
CA PHE A 13 15.35 10.19 -18.24
C PHE A 13 14.69 10.41 -16.89
N GLU A 14 14.46 11.68 -16.57
CA GLU A 14 13.81 12.06 -15.33
C GLU A 14 12.30 12.06 -15.50
N LEU A 15 11.60 11.61 -14.46
CA LEU A 15 10.15 11.61 -14.39
C LEU A 15 9.72 12.25 -13.09
N ASN A 16 8.77 13.18 -13.19
CA ASN A 16 8.06 13.69 -12.03
C ASN A 16 7.06 12.63 -11.60
N VAL A 17 7.32 11.99 -10.45
CA VAL A 17 6.49 10.95 -9.87
C VAL A 17 5.99 11.36 -8.49
N GLN A 18 4.97 10.66 -8.01
CA GLN A 18 4.47 10.82 -6.65
C GLN A 18 5.53 10.35 -5.63
N SER A 19 5.57 10.96 -4.45
CA SER A 19 6.50 10.55 -3.39
C SER A 19 6.20 9.15 -2.86
N ALA A 20 7.21 8.48 -2.29
CA ALA A 20 7.06 7.16 -1.72
C ALA A 20 6.10 7.14 -0.52
N GLU A 21 6.18 8.18 0.31
CA GLU A 21 5.33 8.43 1.49
C GLU A 21 3.85 8.47 1.09
N ARG A 22 3.53 9.32 0.10
CA ARG A 22 2.17 9.46 -0.40
C ARG A 22 1.68 8.16 -1.04
N THR A 23 2.54 7.51 -1.82
CA THR A 23 2.24 6.21 -2.43
C THR A 23 1.89 5.17 -1.36
N MET A 24 2.66 5.10 -0.26
CA MET A 24 2.41 4.14 0.82
C MET A 24 1.08 4.39 1.52
N ILE A 25 0.77 5.65 1.82
CA ILE A 25 -0.50 6.04 2.43
C ILE A 25 -1.68 5.70 1.51
N ASP A 26 -1.58 6.00 0.21
CA ASP A 26 -2.62 5.69 -0.76
C ASP A 26 -2.88 4.18 -0.85
N LYS A 27 -1.83 3.35 -0.75
CA LYS A 27 -1.92 1.88 -0.72
C LYS A 27 -2.57 1.36 0.55
N LEU A 28 -2.25 1.94 1.71
CA LEU A 28 -2.88 1.58 3.00
C LEU A 28 -4.38 1.85 2.98
N TYR A 29 -4.80 3.05 2.54
CA TYR A 29 -6.22 3.37 2.41
C TYR A 29 -6.91 2.50 1.35
N ALA A 30 -6.30 2.29 0.19
CA ALA A 30 -6.88 1.43 -0.85
C ALA A 30 -7.11 0.00 -0.35
N LEU A 31 -6.14 -0.59 0.34
CA LEU A 31 -6.26 -1.94 0.91
C LEU A 31 -7.45 -2.03 1.90
N ALA A 32 -7.62 -1.02 2.75
CA ALA A 32 -8.73 -0.94 3.69
C ALA A 32 -10.09 -0.70 2.97
N ASP A 33 -10.11 0.17 1.97
CA ASP A 33 -11.32 0.45 1.17
C ASP A 33 -11.83 -0.80 0.44
N TYR A 34 -10.93 -1.56 -0.19
CA TYR A 34 -11.27 -2.80 -0.89
C TYR A 34 -11.84 -3.86 0.06
N TYR A 35 -11.27 -3.97 1.26
CA TYR A 35 -11.80 -4.87 2.28
C TYR A 35 -13.21 -4.46 2.72
N LEU A 36 -13.41 -3.17 3.03
CA LEU A 36 -14.72 -2.64 3.45
C LEU A 36 -15.77 -2.72 2.34
N ALA A 37 -15.35 -2.65 1.07
CA ALA A 37 -16.22 -2.83 -0.08
C ALA A 37 -16.58 -4.30 -0.36
N GLY A 38 -15.97 -5.26 0.35
CA GLY A 38 -16.15 -6.69 0.10
C GLY A 38 -15.49 -7.18 -1.19
N THR A 39 -14.56 -6.41 -1.76
CA THR A 39 -13.85 -6.72 -3.00
C THR A 39 -12.38 -6.96 -2.70
N THR A 40 -12.01 -8.16 -2.27
CA THR A 40 -10.63 -8.47 -1.84
C THR A 40 -9.80 -9.19 -2.90
N ALA A 41 -10.42 -9.69 -3.97
CA ALA A 41 -9.74 -10.33 -5.08
C ALA A 41 -8.88 -9.35 -5.88
N GLU A 42 -7.70 -9.78 -6.32
CA GLU A 42 -6.74 -9.03 -7.16
C GLU A 42 -6.12 -7.78 -6.51
N HIS A 43 -6.38 -7.55 -5.21
CA HIS A 43 -5.89 -6.37 -4.48
C HIS A 43 -4.79 -6.66 -3.46
N SER A 44 -4.43 -7.93 -3.25
CA SER A 44 -3.38 -8.33 -2.29
C SER A 44 -1.99 -7.77 -2.60
N ARG A 45 -1.72 -7.36 -3.85
CA ARG A 45 -0.42 -6.76 -4.24
C ARG A 45 -0.09 -5.51 -3.43
N HIS A 46 -1.10 -4.79 -2.93
CA HIS A 46 -0.86 -3.64 -2.05
C HIS A 46 -0.09 -4.01 -0.78
N ILE A 47 -0.22 -5.24 -0.27
CA ILE A 47 0.57 -5.72 0.88
C ILE A 47 2.05 -5.81 0.51
N TYR A 48 2.37 -6.31 -0.69
CA TYR A 48 3.74 -6.32 -1.20
C TYR A 48 4.28 -4.91 -1.43
N ASP A 49 3.47 -4.03 -2.04
CA ASP A 49 3.85 -2.63 -2.28
C ASP A 49 4.20 -1.93 -0.96
N ILE A 50 3.36 -2.07 0.07
CA ILE A 50 3.59 -1.49 1.41
C ILE A 50 4.87 -2.08 2.03
N TYR A 51 5.08 -3.39 1.91
CA TYR A 51 6.32 -4.03 2.36
C TYR A 51 7.58 -3.44 1.72
N LYS A 52 7.57 -3.21 0.40
CA LYS A 52 8.71 -2.58 -0.29
C LYS A 52 8.83 -1.09 0.07
N LEU A 53 7.73 -0.37 0.20
CA LEU A 53 7.74 1.06 0.55
C LEU A 53 8.27 1.30 1.96
N LEU A 54 7.98 0.44 2.93
CA LEU A 54 8.56 0.53 4.28
C LEU A 54 10.08 0.39 4.32
N SER A 55 10.72 -0.14 3.27
CA SER A 55 12.19 -0.17 3.19
C SER A 55 12.81 1.19 2.87
N VAL A 56 12.02 2.15 2.40
CA VAL A 56 12.46 3.49 1.99
C VAL A 56 11.69 4.64 2.64
N VAL A 57 10.52 4.37 3.22
CA VAL A 57 9.67 5.35 3.92
C VAL A 57 9.87 5.21 5.43
N GLU A 58 10.25 6.30 6.09
CA GLU A 58 10.29 6.39 7.54
C GLU A 58 8.92 6.79 8.10
N ILE A 59 8.47 6.09 9.15
CA ILE A 59 7.24 6.47 9.86
C ILE A 59 7.57 7.52 10.92
N ASN A 60 7.48 8.78 10.52
CA ASN A 60 7.70 9.95 11.36
C ASN A 60 6.43 10.82 11.48
N ASP A 61 6.51 11.95 12.18
CA ASP A 61 5.35 12.83 12.37
C ASP A 61 4.92 13.54 11.07
N GLU A 62 5.82 13.74 10.11
CA GLU A 62 5.46 14.26 8.78
C GLU A 62 4.57 13.29 8.02
N LEU A 63 4.90 11.99 8.05
CA LEU A 63 4.08 10.94 7.45
C LEU A 63 2.70 10.84 8.12
N LYS A 64 2.63 10.99 9.45
CA LYS A 64 1.33 11.04 10.18
C LYS A 64 0.47 12.22 9.73
N ASN A 65 1.06 13.41 9.64
CA ASN A 65 0.36 14.60 9.15
C ASN A 65 -0.10 14.44 7.70
N LEU A 66 0.73 13.80 6.87
CA LEU A 66 0.36 13.45 5.51
C LEU A 66 -0.81 12.45 5.49
N ALA A 67 -0.79 11.41 6.33
CA ALA A 67 -1.87 10.44 6.41
C ALA A 67 -3.21 11.07 6.78
N ALA A 68 -3.21 12.04 7.70
CA ALA A 68 -4.39 12.84 8.06
C ALA A 68 -4.85 13.73 6.89
N SER A 69 -3.93 14.44 6.24
CA SER A 69 -4.26 15.28 5.08
C SER A 69 -4.84 14.46 3.93
N VAL A 70 -4.28 13.26 3.66
CA VAL A 70 -4.82 12.33 2.66
C VAL A 70 -6.20 11.82 3.07
N ALA A 71 -6.46 11.57 4.36
CA ALA A 71 -7.81 11.22 4.81
C ALA A 71 -8.83 12.32 4.47
N ASP A 72 -8.47 13.58 4.72
CA ASP A 72 -9.32 14.73 4.41
C ASP A 72 -9.57 14.87 2.90
N GLU A 73 -8.55 14.67 2.06
CA GLU A 73 -8.67 14.67 0.60
C GLU A 73 -9.59 13.54 0.10
N ARG A 74 -9.53 12.37 0.75
CA ARG A 74 -10.30 11.18 0.35
C ARG A 74 -11.75 11.24 0.81
N ARG A 75 -12.05 11.91 1.93
CA ARG A 75 -13.37 11.92 2.59
C ARG A 75 -14.55 12.31 1.69
N PRO A 76 -14.46 13.30 0.77
CA PRO A 76 -15.56 13.65 -0.13
C PRO A 76 -15.97 12.54 -1.09
N HIS A 77 -15.12 11.53 -1.31
CA HIS A 77 -15.38 10.44 -2.24
C HIS A 77 -16.08 9.28 -1.54
N SER A 78 -17.29 8.93 -1.98
CA SER A 78 -18.12 7.89 -1.35
C SER A 78 -17.51 6.48 -1.36
N ARG A 79 -16.50 6.24 -2.21
CA ARG A 79 -15.76 4.97 -2.28
C ARG A 79 -14.56 4.89 -1.32
N SER A 80 -14.17 6.01 -0.71
CA SER A 80 -13.11 6.05 0.30
C SER A 80 -13.69 5.66 1.66
N LEU A 81 -14.06 4.39 1.82
CA LEU A 81 -14.79 3.86 2.98
C LEU A 81 -13.99 3.98 4.29
N SER A 82 -12.68 3.75 4.21
CA SER A 82 -11.74 3.74 5.34
C SER A 82 -11.55 5.08 6.04
N VAL A 83 -11.97 6.20 5.42
CA VAL A 83 -11.87 7.56 5.97
C VAL A 83 -13.22 8.18 6.32
N GLN A 84 -14.32 7.43 6.14
CA GLN A 84 -15.66 7.89 6.47
C GLN A 84 -15.88 7.92 7.98
N ASN A 85 -16.75 8.83 8.43
CA ASN A 85 -17.09 8.96 9.85
C ASN A 85 -17.54 7.62 10.45
N GLY A 86 -16.97 7.27 11.60
CA GLY A 86 -17.26 6.02 12.31
C GLY A 86 -16.39 4.83 11.88
N THR A 87 -15.51 5.00 10.90
CA THR A 87 -14.54 3.98 10.51
C THR A 87 -13.20 4.22 11.19
N ASP A 88 -12.63 3.17 11.79
CA ASP A 88 -11.28 3.17 12.34
C ASP A 88 -10.38 2.34 11.42
N ILE A 89 -9.56 3.02 10.60
CA ILE A 89 -8.62 2.36 9.70
C ILE A 89 -7.65 1.43 10.43
N LYS A 90 -7.22 1.78 11.65
CA LYS A 90 -6.32 0.95 12.43
C LYS A 90 -7.01 -0.36 12.83
N ALA A 91 -8.28 -0.29 13.23
CA ALA A 91 -9.08 -1.48 13.51
C ALA A 91 -9.29 -2.34 12.23
N VAL A 92 -9.56 -1.70 11.10
CA VAL A 92 -9.74 -2.38 9.81
C VAL A 92 -8.47 -3.11 9.36
N LEU A 93 -7.32 -2.43 9.40
CA LEU A 93 -6.04 -3.04 9.05
C LEU A 93 -5.68 -4.20 10.00
N ARG A 94 -6.01 -4.07 11.29
CA ARG A 94 -5.83 -5.15 12.26
C ARG A 94 -6.67 -6.37 11.90
N GLU A 95 -7.94 -6.17 11.60
CA GLU A 95 -8.84 -7.26 11.20
C GLU A 95 -8.37 -7.96 9.91
N ILE A 96 -7.87 -7.19 8.93
CA ILE A 96 -7.29 -7.72 7.70
C ILE A 96 -6.14 -8.70 7.99
N VAL A 97 -5.26 -8.34 8.93
CA VAL A 97 -4.12 -9.19 9.32
C VAL A 97 -4.60 -10.38 10.14
N GLU A 98 -5.40 -10.17 11.18
CA GLU A 98 -5.84 -11.25 12.09
C GLU A 98 -6.64 -12.34 11.37
N LYS A 99 -7.41 -11.97 10.34
CA LYS A 99 -8.20 -12.91 9.54
C LYS A 99 -7.49 -13.40 8.28
N ASN A 100 -6.26 -12.99 8.03
CA ASN A 100 -5.49 -13.32 6.82
C ASN A 100 -6.29 -13.08 5.52
N ILE A 101 -7.05 -11.98 5.45
CA ILE A 101 -8.07 -11.74 4.42
C ILE A 101 -7.52 -11.89 2.99
N TYR A 102 -6.28 -11.46 2.77
CA TYR A 102 -5.64 -11.43 1.46
C TYR A 102 -4.68 -12.60 1.20
N GLU A 103 -4.52 -13.55 2.12
CA GLU A 103 -3.52 -14.63 2.00
C GLU A 103 -3.74 -15.50 0.75
N SER A 104 -4.97 -15.96 0.54
CA SER A 104 -5.31 -16.79 -0.63
C SER A 104 -5.10 -16.05 -1.94
N ASP A 105 -5.51 -14.77 -2.00
CA ASP A 105 -5.32 -13.92 -3.18
C ASP A 105 -3.83 -13.68 -3.44
N TYR A 106 -3.06 -13.43 -2.38
CA TYR A 106 -1.63 -13.18 -2.47
C TYR A 106 -0.89 -14.38 -3.04
N LYS A 107 -1.12 -15.57 -2.47
CA LYS A 107 -0.47 -16.83 -2.90
C LYS A 107 -0.86 -17.25 -4.31
N THR A 108 -2.09 -16.97 -4.73
CA THR A 108 -2.60 -17.39 -6.04
C THR A 108 -2.22 -16.40 -7.15
N ILE A 109 -2.22 -15.10 -6.85
CA ILE A 109 -2.09 -14.04 -7.84
C ILE A 109 -0.78 -13.27 -7.64
N THR A 110 -0.63 -12.60 -6.50
CA THR A 110 0.47 -11.66 -6.28
C THR A 110 1.83 -12.32 -6.40
N GLU A 111 2.06 -13.48 -5.76
CA GLU A 111 3.36 -14.17 -5.77
C GLU A 111 3.85 -14.47 -7.19
N SER A 112 2.93 -14.84 -8.10
CA SER A 112 3.26 -15.12 -9.51
C SER A 112 3.71 -13.90 -10.31
N LEU A 113 3.42 -12.69 -9.80
CA LEU A 113 3.68 -11.41 -10.47
C LEU A 113 4.94 -10.72 -9.92
N LEU A 114 5.55 -11.28 -8.87
CA LEU A 114 6.73 -10.69 -8.25
C LEU A 114 8.00 -11.04 -9.05
N PHE A 115 8.85 -10.04 -9.27
CA PHE A 115 10.20 -10.27 -9.78
C PHE A 115 11.10 -10.93 -8.72
N GLU A 116 10.98 -10.47 -7.46
CA GLU A 116 11.63 -11.05 -6.29
C GLU A 116 10.58 -11.77 -5.45
N PRO A 117 10.67 -13.10 -5.27
CA PRO A 117 9.69 -13.83 -4.46
C PRO A 117 9.72 -13.38 -3.00
N VAL A 118 8.58 -12.93 -2.49
CA VAL A 118 8.37 -12.60 -1.08
C VAL A 118 7.11 -13.34 -0.61
N PRO A 119 7.22 -14.26 0.37
CA PRO A 119 6.07 -14.97 0.91
C PRO A 119 5.08 -14.02 1.59
N TYR A 120 3.79 -14.35 1.55
CA TYR A 120 2.74 -13.59 2.25
C TYR A 120 3.09 -13.31 3.72
N GLU A 121 3.59 -14.30 4.45
CA GLU A 121 3.92 -14.22 5.87
C GLU A 121 5.07 -13.23 6.15
N THR A 122 5.87 -12.92 5.13
CA THR A 122 6.89 -11.88 5.19
C THR A 122 6.28 -10.52 4.87
N ALA A 123 5.53 -10.42 3.76
CA ALA A 123 4.96 -9.15 3.32
C ALA A 123 3.94 -8.58 4.32
N VAL A 124 3.08 -9.43 4.91
CA VAL A 124 2.04 -9.00 5.86
C VAL A 124 2.60 -8.38 7.14
N LYS A 125 3.86 -8.69 7.51
CA LYS A 125 4.53 -8.04 8.64
C LYS A 125 4.65 -6.53 8.48
N ALA A 126 4.65 -6.04 7.24
CA ALA A 126 4.60 -4.61 6.96
C ALA A 126 3.37 -3.94 7.57
N LEU A 127 2.21 -4.60 7.52
CA LEU A 127 0.98 -4.09 8.13
C LEU A 127 1.08 -4.10 9.66
N ASN A 128 1.72 -5.11 10.26
CA ASN A 128 1.99 -5.12 11.70
C ASN A 128 2.88 -3.95 12.13
N THR A 129 3.96 -3.68 11.39
CA THR A 129 4.82 -2.51 11.63
C THR A 129 4.01 -1.22 11.60
N VAL A 130 3.12 -1.05 10.61
CA VAL A 130 2.23 0.12 10.53
C VAL A 130 1.29 0.20 11.75
N LEU A 131 0.66 -0.91 12.14
CA LEU A 131 -0.25 -0.97 13.30
C LEU A 131 0.44 -0.61 14.63
N GLU A 132 1.71 -0.98 14.79
CA GLU A 132 2.52 -0.75 15.98
C GLU A 132 3.16 0.65 16.00
N SER A 133 3.43 1.24 14.83
CA SER A 133 4.12 2.54 14.68
C SER A 133 3.34 3.76 15.18
N GLY A 134 2.03 3.62 15.37
CA GLY A 134 1.15 4.75 15.68
C GLY A 134 0.91 5.72 14.52
N LEU A 135 1.06 5.26 13.27
CA LEU A 135 0.74 6.04 12.07
C LEU A 135 -0.71 6.55 12.07
N PHE A 136 -1.65 5.74 12.58
CA PHE A 136 -3.08 6.02 12.65
C PHE A 136 -3.59 6.10 14.10
N ASN A 137 -2.81 6.72 14.99
CA ASN A 137 -3.22 6.98 16.38
C ASN A 137 -3.95 8.32 16.53
#